data_AF-A0A8T7KY41-F1
#
_entry.id   AF-A0A8T7KY41-F1
#
_cell.length_a   1.000
_cell.length_b   1.000
_cell.length_c   1.000
_cell.angle_alpha   90.00
_cell.angle_beta   90.00
_cell.angle_gamma   90.00
#
_symmetry.space_group_name_H-M   'P 1'
#
loop_
_entity.id
_entity.type
_entity.pdbx_description
1 polymer ?
#
loop_
_entity_poly.entity_id
_entity_poly.type
_entity_poly.pdbx_seq_one_letter_code
_entity_poly.pdbx_strand_id
1 'polypeptide(L)'
;MALDYFSSPGGYEADFYLPETRQFIQVTQNLNNAPTREREVRALQDAIQVLKPKDALILTDANGKDFQIDGVPVRIQSAVGWMLSS
;
A
#
# COMPACT_ATOMS: atom_id res chain seq x y z
N MET A 1 8.67 9.77 -15.52
CA MET A 1 8.08 9.13 -14.33
C MET A 1 6.99 10.06 -13.81
N ALA A 2 5.73 9.69 -13.98
CA ALA A 2 4.60 10.45 -13.44
C ALA A 2 4.21 9.84 -12.09
N LEU A 3 4.01 10.69 -11.09
CA LEU A 3 3.61 10.31 -9.75
C LEU A 3 2.18 10.81 -9.58
N ASP A 4 1.20 9.92 -9.68
CA ASP A 4 -0.21 10.28 -9.61
C ASP A 4 -0.75 9.95 -8.22
N TYR A 5 -1.30 10.97 -7.54
CA TYR A 5 -2.05 10.78 -6.31
C TYR A 5 -3.40 10.17 -6.66
N PHE A 6 -3.69 8.98 -6.14
CA PHE A 6 -4.96 8.32 -6.38
C PHE A 6 -5.87 8.44 -5.15
N SER A 7 -6.99 9.15 -5.32
CA SER A 7 -8.08 9.17 -4.34
C SER A 7 -9.16 8.19 -4.80
N SER A 8 -9.45 7.18 -3.99
CA SER A 8 -10.52 6.24 -4.27
C SER A 8 -11.89 6.91 -4.10
N PRO A 9 -12.96 6.40 -4.74
CA PRO A 9 -14.32 6.91 -4.54
C PRO A 9 -14.80 6.87 -3.07
N GLY A 10 -14.16 6.08 -2.21
CA GLY A 10 -14.40 6.03 -0.76
C GLY A 10 -13.70 7.14 0.04
N GLY A 11 -12.95 8.03 -0.62
CA GLY A 11 -12.18 9.10 0.03
C GLY A 11 -10.88 8.60 0.66
N TYR A 12 -10.39 7.44 0.24
CA TYR A 12 -9.14 6.86 0.72
C TYR A 12 -8.02 7.11 -0.28
N GLU A 13 -6.93 7.72 0.18
CA GLU A 13 -5.77 8.05 -0.64
C GLU A 13 -4.74 6.93 -0.59
N ALA A 14 -4.34 6.44 -1.77
CA ALA A 14 -3.13 5.66 -1.91
C ALA A 14 -1.99 6.63 -2.24
N ASP A 15 -0.89 6.58 -1.47
CA ASP A 15 0.18 7.57 -1.60
C ASP A 15 0.80 7.57 -3.00
N PHE A 16 1.07 6.39 -3.57
CA PHE A 16 1.62 6.26 -4.91
C PHE A 16 1.05 5.07 -5.69
N TYR A 17 0.80 5.28 -6.97
CA TYR A 17 0.56 4.22 -7.94
C TYR A 17 1.62 4.27 -9.04
N LEU A 18 2.22 3.11 -9.37
CA LEU A 18 3.20 2.95 -10.43
C LEU A 18 2.54 2.27 -11.64
N PRO A 19 2.18 3.00 -12.71
CA PRO A 19 1.43 2.43 -13.83
C PRO A 19 2.20 1.35 -14.61
N GLU A 20 3.53 1.51 -14.73
CA GLU A 20 4.39 0.59 -15.49
C GLU A 20 4.43 -0.81 -14.87
N THR A 21 4.54 -0.89 -13.55
CA THR A 21 4.56 -2.14 -12.79
C THR A 21 3.16 -2.56 -12.32
N ARG A 22 2.18 -1.66 -12.38
CA ARG A 22 0.85 -1.79 -11.77
C ARG A 22 0.97 -2.08 -10.27
N GLN A 23 1.85 -1.37 -9.58
CA GLN A 23 2.09 -1.52 -8.15
C GLN A 23 1.50 -0.33 -7.38
N PHE A 24 0.88 -0.62 -6.23
CA PHE A 24 0.56 0.41 -5.23
C PHE A 24 1.62 0.48 -4.15
N ILE A 25 1.87 1.69 -3.66
CA ILE A 25 2.72 1.93 -2.50
C ILE A 25 1.95 2.82 -1.52
N GLN A 26 1.80 2.33 -0.29
CA GLN A 26 1.26 3.07 0.86
C GLN A 26 2.39 3.31 1.86
N VAL A 27 2.45 4.47 2.48
CA VAL A 27 3.42 4.83 3.51
C VAL A 27 2.68 5.10 4.81
N THR A 28 3.03 4.37 5.86
CA THR A 28 2.42 4.58 7.19
C THR A 28 3.45 4.40 8.29
N GLN A 29 3.42 5.25 9.31
CA GLN A 29 4.43 5.21 10.36
C GLN A 29 4.29 3.98 11.25
N ASN A 30 3.08 3.48 11.50
CA ASN A 30 2.86 2.38 12.45
C ASN A 30 1.58 1.59 12.15
N LEU A 31 1.73 0.31 11.79
CA LEU A 31 0.63 -0.64 11.56
C LEU A 31 0.21 -1.43 12.82
N ASN A 32 0.87 -1.26 13.96
CA ASN A 32 0.62 -2.03 15.18
C ASN A 32 -0.60 -1.56 15.97
N ASN A 33 -1.21 -0.43 15.59
CA ASN A 33 -2.48 0.01 16.18
C ASN A 33 -3.65 -0.62 15.41
N ALA A 34 -4.35 -1.58 16.01
CA ALA A 34 -5.41 -2.37 15.36
C ALA A 34 -6.49 -1.54 14.62
N PRO A 35 -7.11 -0.50 15.22
CA PRO A 35 -8.05 0.36 14.51
C PRO A 35 -7.42 1.16 13.36
N THR A 36 -6.14 1.55 13.46
CA THR A 36 -5.42 2.20 12.35
C THR A 36 -5.19 1.21 11.21
N ARG A 37 -4.77 -0.01 11.53
CA ARG A 37 -4.50 -1.07 10.55
C ARG A 37 -5.75 -1.42 9.73
N GLU A 38 -6.90 -1.55 10.37
CA GLU A 38 -8.16 -1.83 9.67
C GLU A 38 -8.56 -0.68 8.73
N ARG A 39 -8.31 0.57 9.12
CA ARG A 39 -8.58 1.73 8.28
C ARG A 39 -7.69 1.79 7.05
N GLU A 40 -6.39 1.56 7.21
CA GLU A 40 -5.41 1.52 6.11
C GLU A 40 -5.68 0.35 5.15
N VAL A 41 -6.07 -0.82 5.69
CA VAL A 41 -6.39 -1.99 4.86
C VAL A 41 -7.65 -1.76 4.02
N ARG A 42 -8.69 -1.10 4.57
CA ARG A 42 -9.90 -0.75 3.80
C ARG A 42 -9.61 0.24 2.67
N ALA A 43 -8.80 1.25 2.96
CA ALA A 43 -8.31 2.19 1.96
C ALA A 43 -7.64 1.47 0.78
N LEU A 44 -6.73 0.56 1.11
CA LEU A 44 -6.00 -0.24 0.14
C LEU A 44 -6.94 -1.17 -0.64
N GLN A 45 -7.96 -1.74 0.01
CA GLN A 45 -8.94 -2.61 -0.64
C GLN A 45 -9.76 -1.86 -1.70
N ASP A 46 -10.27 -0.67 -1.38
CA ASP A 46 -11.01 0.15 -2.35
C ASP A 46 -10.14 0.52 -3.56
N ALA A 47 -8.88 0.89 -3.32
CA ALA A 47 -7.93 1.21 -4.38
C ALA A 47 -7.59 -0.01 -5.27
N ILE A 48 -7.42 -1.19 -4.66
CA ILE A 48 -7.21 -2.46 -5.35
C ILE A 48 -8.37 -2.79 -6.28
N GLN A 49 -9.61 -2.58 -5.84
CA GLN A 49 -10.79 -2.87 -6.67
C GLN A 49 -10.87 -1.97 -7.91
N VAL A 50 -10.48 -0.71 -7.79
CA VAL A 50 -10.54 0.26 -8.90
C VAL A 50 -9.39 0.07 -9.88
N LEU A 51 -8.14 0.03 -9.40
CA LEU A 51 -6.96 0.03 -10.28
C LEU A 51 -6.44 -1.37 -10.63
N LYS A 52 -6.89 -2.42 -9.92
CA LYS A 52 -6.50 -3.82 -10.13
C LYS A 52 -4.98 -3.97 -10.28
N PRO A 53 -4.20 -3.57 -9.27
CA PRO A 53 -2.74 -3.71 -9.30
C PRO A 53 -2.32 -5.17 -9.40
N LYS A 54 -1.06 -5.41 -9.78
CA LYS A 54 -0.45 -6.74 -9.68
C LYS A 54 -0.05 -7.08 -8.25
N ASP A 55 0.42 -6.08 -7.51
CA ASP A 55 0.85 -6.20 -6.12
C ASP A 55 0.78 -4.83 -5.41
N ALA A 56 0.89 -4.85 -4.08
CA ALA A 56 0.96 -3.65 -3.26
C ALA A 56 2.08 -3.76 -2.23
N LEU A 57 2.62 -2.60 -1.86
CA LEU A 57 3.67 -2.44 -0.87
C LEU A 57 3.22 -1.44 0.20
N ILE A 58 3.33 -1.81 1.46
CA ILE A 58 3.19 -0.90 2.59
C ILE A 58 4.56 -0.67 3.20
N LEU A 59 5.03 0.58 3.13
CA LEU A 59 6.26 1.04 3.76
C LEU A 59 5.98 1.51 5.19
N THR A 60 6.68 0.94 6.16
CA THR A 60 6.49 1.28 7.59
C THR A 60 7.79 1.47 8.36
N ASP A 61 7.72 1.71 9.66
CA ASP A 61 8.89 1.79 10.55
C ASP A 61 9.62 0.44 10.71
N ALA A 62 8.88 -0.67 10.60
CA ALA A 62 9.40 -2.02 10.74
C ALA A 62 8.91 -2.96 9.62
N ASN A 63 9.54 -4.13 9.51
CA ASN A 63 9.00 -5.18 8.65
C ASN A 63 7.75 -5.79 9.30
N GLY A 64 6.77 -6.15 8.49
CA GLY A 64 5.54 -6.81 8.96
C GLY A 64 5.36 -8.19 8.34
N LYS A 65 4.21 -8.80 8.63
CA LYS A 65 3.79 -10.02 7.93
C LYS A 65 3.02 -9.64 6.68
N ASP A 66 3.50 -10.13 5.55
CA ASP A 66 2.80 -10.04 4.27
C ASP A 66 1.41 -10.70 4.34
N PHE A 67 0.49 -10.19 3.52
CA PHE A 67 -0.88 -10.68 3.45
C PHE A 67 -1.44 -10.49 2.04
N GLN A 68 -2.70 -10.84 1.85
CA GLN A 68 -3.39 -10.66 0.57
C GLN A 68 -4.71 -9.93 0.77
N ILE A 69 -5.09 -9.12 -0.21
CA ILE A 69 -6.41 -8.49 -0.31
C ILE A 69 -6.96 -8.85 -1.69
N ASP A 70 -8.13 -9.50 -1.75
CA ASP A 70 -8.80 -9.87 -3.01
C ASP A 70 -7.87 -10.59 -4.02
N GLY A 71 -6.94 -11.42 -3.50
CA GLY A 71 -5.94 -12.15 -4.30
C GLY A 71 -4.71 -11.34 -4.73
N VAL A 72 -4.66 -10.04 -4.44
CA VAL A 72 -3.50 -9.19 -4.66
C VAL A 72 -2.54 -9.33 -3.46
N PRO A 73 -1.26 -9.68 -3.70
CA PRO A 73 -0.26 -9.74 -2.65
C PRO A 73 0.08 -8.35 -2.11
N VAL A 74 0.09 -8.21 -0.79
CA VAL A 74 0.47 -7.00 -0.07
C VAL A 74 1.71 -7.29 0.78
N ARG A 75 2.82 -6.64 0.46
CA ARG A 75 4.07 -6.73 1.22
C ARG A 75 4.14 -5.65 2.29
N ILE A 76 4.62 -5.98 3.49
CA ILE A 76 4.91 -4.98 4.53
C ILE A 76 6.42 -4.91 4.77
N GLN A 77 7.04 -3.79 4.39
CA GLN A 77 8.48 -3.61 4.46
C GLN A 77 8.83 -2.33 5.21
N SER A 78 9.94 -2.33 5.95
CA SER A 78 10.47 -1.10 6.53
C SER A 78 10.92 -0.13 5.44
N ALA A 79 10.57 1.16 5.56
CA ALA A 79 10.97 2.19 4.62
C ALA A 79 12.50 2.29 4.50
N VAL A 80 13.21 2.19 5.64
CA VAL A 80 14.69 2.15 5.67
C VAL A 80 15.21 0.93 4.90
N GLY A 81 14.65 -0.25 5.15
CA GLY A 81 15.05 -1.47 4.45
C GLY A 81 14.81 -1.36 2.94
N TRP A 82 13.67 -0.80 2.54
CA TRP A 82 13.36 -0.54 1.13
C TRP A 82 14.37 0.41 0.49
N MET A 83 14.64 1.57 1.09
CA MET A 83 15.60 2.56 0.56
C MET A 83 17.02 2.00 0.37
N LEU A 84 17.45 1.08 1.24
CA LEU A 84 18.78 0.48 1.18
C LEU A 84 18.87 -0.70 0.22
N SER A 85 17.74 -1.26 -0.22
CA SER A 85 17.67 -2.42 -1.11
C SER A 85 17.13 -2.10 -2.52
N SER A 86 16.77 -0.84 -2.77
CA SER A 86 16.16 -0.38 -4.03
C SER A 86 17.20 0.14 -5.02
#